data_AF-A0A938BBX9-F1
#
_entry.id   AF-A0A938BBX9-F1
#
_cell.length_a   1.000
_cell.length_b   1.000
_cell.length_c   1.000
_cell.angle_alpha   90.00
_cell.angle_beta   90.00
_cell.angle_gamma   90.00
#
_symmetry.space_group_name_H-M   'P 1'
#
loop_
_entity.id
_entity.type
_entity.pdbx_description
1 polymer ?
#
loop_
_entity_poly.entity_id
_entity_poly.type
_entity_poly.pdbx_seq_one_letter_code
_entity_poly.pdbx_strand_id
1 'polypeptide(L)'
;MWKEVKILLKKFLVVVFVVVAVSIFLVSVTEAVEYKFKEQDIAKATEGCKDGSPCKPELVSTEDGEGNFNLALLEEAKPNADSVIAGWCPDRHCTEYLNDGFYNNCRSWITGSSGPEAWAEVDLGDVYLVKKVGIGSDHCGNYQDRFAQDFKILVATQYNADSKAATWKEVYDNKNGAAVHETVYFEFKEVEARYVRIFVVTGGGGVRIDEMEIYGKALTETAAHPQGKLTTTWGQMKK
;
A
#
# COMPACT_ATOMS: atom_id res chain seq x y z
N MET A 1 33.39 93.62 0.69
CA MET A 1 34.43 92.77 1.31
C MET A 1 33.89 92.37 2.70
N TRP A 2 33.18 91.24 2.82
CA TRP A 2 33.63 90.01 3.55
C TRP A 2 33.91 90.27 5.05
N LYS A 3 33.32 89.63 6.09
CA LYS A 3 32.69 88.32 6.34
C LYS A 3 31.79 88.47 7.60
N GLU A 4 30.54 88.01 7.60
CA GLU A 4 30.01 86.72 8.11
C GLU A 4 30.23 86.34 9.59
N VAL A 5 29.07 86.15 10.24
CA VAL A 5 28.77 85.61 11.57
C VAL A 5 28.82 84.07 11.54
N LYS A 6 29.27 83.42 12.63
CA LYS A 6 28.95 82.01 12.90
C LYS A 6 28.48 81.82 14.35
N ILE A 7 27.16 81.65 14.50
CA ILE A 7 26.52 81.10 15.70
C ILE A 7 26.27 79.62 15.42
N LEU A 8 26.80 78.75 16.29
CA LEU A 8 26.56 77.30 16.27
C LEU A 8 25.17 77.00 16.88
N LEU A 9 24.21 76.55 16.08
CA LEU A 9 23.02 75.83 16.57
C LEU A 9 23.21 74.34 16.31
N LYS A 10 23.37 73.54 17.38
CA LYS A 10 23.29 72.07 17.31
C LYS A 10 21.82 71.66 17.21
N LYS A 11 21.43 71.05 16.09
CA LYS A 11 20.12 70.40 15.91
C LYS A 11 20.13 69.05 16.61
N PHE A 12 19.21 68.84 17.56
CA PHE A 12 18.87 67.51 18.08
C PHE A 12 17.88 66.85 17.10
N LEU A 13 18.27 65.71 16.53
CA LEU A 13 17.40 64.85 15.74
C LEU A 13 16.79 63.81 16.69
N VAL A 14 15.47 63.87 16.91
CA VAL A 14 14.71 62.81 17.59
C VAL A 14 14.30 61.80 16.52
N VAL A 15 14.84 60.58 16.61
CA VAL A 15 14.44 59.46 15.76
C VAL A 15 13.37 58.67 16.51
N VAL A 16 12.15 58.69 16.00
CA VAL A 16 11.04 57.86 16.50
C VAL A 16 11.07 56.53 15.73
N PHE A 17 11.36 55.44 16.42
CA PHE A 17 11.22 54.08 15.87
C PHE A 17 9.76 53.62 16.02
N VAL A 18 9.05 53.50 14.91
CA VAL A 18 7.75 52.81 14.86
C VAL A 18 8.02 51.33 14.60
N VAL A 19 7.80 50.49 15.60
CA VAL A 19 7.87 49.03 15.46
C VAL A 19 6.50 48.55 15.00
N VAL A 20 6.38 48.15 13.73
CA VAL A 20 5.19 47.47 13.20
C VAL A 20 5.37 45.98 13.45
N ALA A 21 4.64 45.43 14.42
CA ALA A 21 4.55 44.00 14.63
C ALA A 21 3.68 43.38 13.52
N VAL A 22 4.30 42.75 12.54
CA VAL A 22 3.61 41.93 11.53
C VAL A 22 3.40 40.54 12.13
N SER A 23 2.21 40.29 12.67
CA SER A 23 1.79 38.94 13.06
C SER A 23 1.58 38.10 11.80
N ILE A 24 2.57 37.30 11.44
CA ILE A 24 2.46 36.28 10.40
C ILE A 24 1.64 35.13 11.00
N PHE A 25 0.34 35.08 10.68
CA PHE A 25 -0.42 33.84 10.85
C PHE A 25 0.13 32.83 9.83
N LEU A 26 0.89 31.85 10.30
CA LEU A 26 1.21 30.64 9.53
C LEU A 26 -0.10 29.87 9.33
N VAL A 27 -0.77 30.11 8.20
CA VAL A 27 -1.78 29.18 7.70
C VAL A 27 -1.01 27.95 7.24
N SER A 28 -1.06 26.86 8.01
CA SER A 28 -0.59 25.57 7.55
C SER A 28 -1.49 25.16 6.39
N VAL A 29 -0.99 25.28 5.17
CA VAL A 29 -1.63 24.68 4.00
C VAL A 29 -1.44 23.18 4.18
N THR A 30 -2.49 22.49 4.63
CA THR A 30 -2.54 21.03 4.60
C THR A 30 -2.66 20.64 3.14
N GLU A 31 -1.58 20.12 2.56
CA GLU A 31 -1.64 19.51 1.23
C GLU A 31 -2.52 18.26 1.32
N ALA A 32 -3.49 18.18 0.41
CA ALA A 32 -4.31 16.99 0.24
C ALA A 32 -3.39 15.82 -0.17
N VAL A 33 -3.43 14.70 0.55
CA VAL A 33 -2.66 13.50 0.18
C VAL A 33 -3.26 12.91 -1.10
N GLU A 34 -2.57 13.04 -2.22
CA GLU A 34 -2.99 12.46 -3.49
C GLU A 34 -2.45 11.02 -3.61
N TYR A 35 -3.34 10.03 -3.70
CA TYR A 35 -2.95 8.66 -4.02
C TYR A 35 -2.80 8.49 -5.53
N LYS A 36 -1.67 7.92 -5.96
CA LYS A 36 -1.44 7.50 -7.34
C LYS A 36 -1.42 5.99 -7.40
N PHE A 37 -2.41 5.41 -8.07
CA PHE A 37 -2.53 3.97 -8.23
C PHE A 37 -1.88 3.49 -9.51
N LYS A 38 -1.37 2.25 -9.49
CA LYS A 38 -0.87 1.54 -10.67
C LYS A 38 -1.96 1.45 -11.73
N GLU A 39 -1.55 1.48 -12.99
CA GLU A 39 -2.45 1.18 -14.10
C GLU A 39 -2.83 -0.31 -14.10
N GLN A 40 -4.12 -0.61 -14.01
CA GLN A 40 -4.66 -1.96 -14.11
C GLN A 40 -5.18 -2.23 -15.54
N ASP A 41 -4.25 -2.46 -16.48
CA ASP A 41 -4.58 -2.86 -17.86
C ASP A 41 -5.03 -4.34 -17.92
N ILE A 42 -6.34 -4.54 -17.83
CA ILE A 42 -6.97 -5.87 -17.88
C ILE A 42 -6.72 -6.60 -19.20
N ALA A 43 -6.56 -5.89 -20.31
CA ALA A 43 -6.32 -6.51 -21.61
C ALA A 43 -4.91 -7.12 -21.63
N LYS A 44 -3.91 -6.36 -21.16
CA LYS A 44 -2.54 -6.85 -21.00
C LYS A 44 -2.44 -7.99 -19.98
N ALA A 45 -3.11 -7.88 -18.84
CA ALA A 45 -3.16 -8.96 -17.84
C ALA A 45 -3.76 -10.24 -18.45
N THR A 46 -4.85 -10.11 -19.20
CA THR A 46 -5.51 -11.24 -19.88
C THR A 46 -4.62 -11.84 -20.96
N GLU A 47 -3.89 -11.01 -21.72
CA GLU A 47 -2.92 -11.50 -22.70
C GLU A 47 -1.81 -12.31 -22.03
N GLY A 48 -1.28 -11.89 -20.88
CA GLY A 48 -0.27 -12.67 -20.13
C GLY A 48 -0.78 -14.03 -19.64
N CYS A 49 -2.09 -14.19 -19.50
CA CYS A 49 -2.76 -15.39 -18.97
C CYS A 49 -3.09 -16.42 -20.09
N LYS A 50 -2.07 -16.89 -20.83
CA LYS A 50 -2.23 -17.78 -22.01
C LYS A 50 -2.45 -19.27 -21.68
N ASP A 51 -2.07 -19.73 -20.49
CA ASP A 51 -1.94 -21.17 -20.16
C ASP A 51 -3.20 -21.86 -19.60
N GLY A 52 -4.41 -21.46 -20.02
CA GLY A 52 -5.61 -22.25 -19.72
C GLY A 52 -6.03 -22.28 -18.24
N SER A 53 -5.61 -21.30 -17.42
CA SER A 53 -6.28 -21.04 -16.13
C SER A 53 -7.78 -20.87 -16.38
N PRO A 54 -8.66 -21.62 -15.68
CA PRO A 54 -10.10 -21.57 -15.88
C PRO A 54 -10.66 -20.17 -15.58
N CYS A 55 -10.04 -19.44 -14.66
CA CYS A 55 -10.34 -18.05 -14.39
C CYS A 55 -9.34 -17.11 -15.01
N LYS A 56 -9.88 -16.05 -15.61
CA LYS A 56 -9.13 -14.93 -16.17
C LYS A 56 -8.86 -13.88 -15.08
N PRO A 57 -7.89 -12.98 -15.31
CA PRO A 57 -7.66 -11.87 -14.41
C PRO A 57 -8.96 -11.11 -14.13
N GLU A 58 -9.15 -10.69 -12.89
CA GLU A 58 -10.27 -9.85 -12.47
C GLU A 58 -9.72 -8.68 -11.66
N LEU A 59 -10.31 -7.49 -11.81
CA LEU A 59 -9.82 -6.29 -11.15
C LEU A 59 -10.00 -6.36 -9.63
N VAL A 60 -8.94 -6.01 -8.92
CA VAL A 60 -8.96 -5.78 -7.48
C VAL A 60 -9.45 -4.36 -7.21
N SER A 61 -10.23 -4.17 -6.15
CA SER A 61 -10.78 -2.85 -5.79
C SER A 61 -9.70 -1.91 -5.27
N THR A 62 -9.82 -0.61 -5.58
CA THR A 62 -8.96 0.46 -5.05
C THR A 62 -9.41 0.97 -3.69
N GLU A 63 -10.61 0.61 -3.23
CA GLU A 63 -11.15 0.99 -1.92
C GLU A 63 -12.04 -0.11 -1.34
N ASP A 64 -12.26 -0.06 -0.04
CA ASP A 64 -13.12 -1.03 0.66
C ASP A 64 -14.56 -0.57 0.92
N GLY A 65 -14.93 0.63 0.44
CA GLY A 65 -16.24 1.22 0.72
C GLY A 65 -16.41 1.80 2.13
N GLU A 66 -15.39 1.73 2.98
CA GLU A 66 -15.35 2.30 4.34
C GLU A 66 -14.39 3.51 4.43
N GLY A 67 -14.03 4.09 3.28
CA GLY A 67 -13.10 5.21 3.19
C GLY A 67 -11.63 4.80 3.32
N ASN A 68 -11.28 3.51 3.19
CA ASN A 68 -9.90 3.05 3.13
C ASN A 68 -9.53 2.67 1.71
N PHE A 69 -8.35 3.08 1.28
CA PHE A 69 -7.81 2.76 -0.03
C PHE A 69 -6.95 1.50 0.03
N ASN A 70 -6.90 0.74 -1.07
CA ASN A 70 -5.97 -0.37 -1.24
C ASN A 70 -4.57 0.17 -1.54
N LEU A 71 -3.79 0.36 -0.48
CA LEU A 71 -2.44 0.91 -0.49
C LEU A 71 -1.45 0.00 -1.24
N ALA A 72 -1.75 -1.29 -1.39
CA ALA A 72 -0.92 -2.20 -2.17
C ALA A 72 -0.90 -1.86 -3.68
N LEU A 73 -1.91 -1.12 -4.15
CA LEU A 73 -2.04 -0.67 -5.54
C LEU A 73 -1.37 0.68 -5.81
N LEU A 74 -0.71 1.31 -4.83
CA LEU A 74 0.03 2.55 -5.08
C LEU A 74 1.21 2.33 -6.03
N GLU A 75 1.55 3.32 -6.86
CA GLU A 75 2.66 3.21 -7.82
C GLU A 75 4.01 2.90 -7.12
N GLU A 76 4.20 3.48 -5.94
CA GLU A 76 5.34 3.27 -5.05
C GLU A 76 5.34 1.88 -4.40
N ALA A 77 4.18 1.22 -4.26
CA ALA A 77 4.08 -0.03 -3.52
C ALA A 77 4.75 -1.18 -4.26
N LYS A 78 5.79 -1.79 -3.64
CA LYS A 78 6.61 -2.84 -4.24
C LYS A 78 6.41 -4.18 -3.52
N PRO A 79 6.06 -5.25 -4.26
CA PRO A 79 5.97 -6.58 -3.68
C PRO A 79 7.37 -7.18 -3.49
N ASN A 80 7.47 -8.09 -2.54
CA ASN A 80 8.65 -8.88 -2.25
C ASN A 80 8.24 -10.25 -1.71
N ALA A 81 9.11 -11.24 -1.81
CA ALA A 81 8.84 -12.57 -1.26
C ALA A 81 10.15 -13.26 -0.86
N ASP A 82 10.04 -14.29 -0.01
CA ASP A 82 11.16 -15.12 0.40
C ASP A 82 11.80 -15.84 -0.78
N SER A 83 10.95 -16.26 -1.72
CA SER A 83 11.30 -17.07 -2.88
C SER A 83 10.16 -17.03 -3.90
N VAL A 84 10.42 -17.58 -5.08
CA VAL A 84 9.41 -17.78 -6.12
C VAL A 84 9.67 -19.12 -6.80
N ILE A 85 8.61 -19.83 -7.18
CA ILE A 85 8.74 -21.12 -7.87
C ILE A 85 9.52 -20.96 -9.19
N ALA A 86 10.55 -21.79 -9.36
CA ALA A 86 11.46 -21.68 -10.51
C ALA A 86 10.78 -22.09 -11.84
N GLY A 87 11.13 -21.37 -12.91
CA GLY A 87 10.76 -21.74 -14.29
C GLY A 87 9.40 -21.24 -14.77
N TRP A 88 8.67 -20.47 -13.96
CA TRP A 88 7.35 -19.93 -14.32
C TRP A 88 7.40 -18.43 -14.65
N CYS A 89 8.17 -17.66 -13.88
CA CYS A 89 8.34 -16.23 -14.13
C CYS A 89 9.33 -16.02 -15.32
N PRO A 90 9.07 -15.09 -16.28
CA PRO A 90 8.13 -13.96 -16.23
C PRO A 90 6.70 -14.25 -16.71
N ASP A 91 6.40 -15.46 -17.17
CA ASP A 91 5.12 -15.76 -17.81
C ASP A 91 3.97 -15.92 -16.80
N ARG A 92 4.25 -16.51 -15.62
CA ARG A 92 3.30 -16.64 -14.51
C ARG A 92 3.99 -16.94 -13.17
N HIS A 93 3.23 -16.91 -12.07
CA HIS A 93 3.74 -17.24 -10.74
C HIS A 93 4.92 -16.34 -10.33
N CYS A 94 4.74 -15.03 -10.44
CA CYS A 94 5.77 -14.02 -10.23
C CYS A 94 5.51 -13.22 -8.95
N THR A 95 6.58 -12.74 -8.30
CA THR A 95 6.48 -11.89 -7.11
C THR A 95 5.75 -10.57 -7.41
N GLU A 96 5.91 -10.00 -8.61
CA GLU A 96 5.19 -8.79 -9.01
C GLU A 96 3.66 -8.93 -9.01
N TYR A 97 3.13 -10.15 -9.05
CA TYR A 97 1.69 -10.39 -9.06
C TYR A 97 1.07 -10.42 -7.66
N LEU A 98 1.86 -10.25 -6.60
CA LEU A 98 1.31 -10.10 -5.25
C LEU A 98 0.48 -8.83 -5.07
N ASN A 99 0.67 -7.81 -5.91
CA ASN A 99 -0.06 -6.53 -5.81
C ASN A 99 -0.17 -5.84 -7.18
N ASP A 100 -0.41 -6.62 -8.23
CA ASP A 100 -0.55 -6.07 -9.58
C ASP A 100 -1.96 -5.57 -9.89
N GLY A 101 -2.91 -5.78 -8.97
CA GLY A 101 -4.30 -5.39 -9.09
C GLY A 101 -5.18 -6.40 -9.80
N PHE A 102 -4.76 -7.66 -9.92
CA PHE A 102 -5.54 -8.70 -10.58
C PHE A 102 -5.62 -10.01 -9.80
N TYR A 103 -6.85 -10.46 -9.55
CA TYR A 103 -7.11 -11.78 -8.99
C TYR A 103 -6.80 -12.92 -9.97
N ASN A 104 -6.86 -14.14 -9.41
CA ASN A 104 -6.87 -15.45 -10.05
C ASN A 104 -5.49 -16.02 -10.41
N ASN A 105 -5.42 -17.35 -10.43
CA ASN A 105 -4.18 -18.13 -10.43
C ASN A 105 -3.14 -17.76 -11.50
N CYS A 106 -3.52 -17.29 -12.69
CA CYS A 106 -2.52 -16.91 -13.70
C CYS A 106 -1.75 -15.63 -13.39
N ARG A 107 -2.27 -14.81 -12.48
CA ARG A 107 -1.63 -13.61 -11.91
C ARG A 107 -1.34 -13.85 -10.44
N SER A 108 -0.72 -14.99 -10.11
CA SER A 108 -0.34 -15.29 -8.73
C SER A 108 1.15 -15.26 -8.50
N TRP A 109 1.55 -15.24 -7.24
CA TRP A 109 2.83 -15.69 -6.74
C TRP A 109 2.68 -17.09 -6.15
N ILE A 110 3.72 -17.92 -6.30
CA ILE A 110 3.83 -19.21 -5.61
C ILE A 110 5.22 -19.28 -4.99
N THR A 111 5.28 -19.64 -3.70
CA THR A 111 6.56 -19.82 -3.01
C THR A 111 7.44 -20.87 -3.70
N GLY A 112 8.73 -20.57 -3.81
CA GLY A 112 9.75 -21.54 -4.22
C GLY A 112 10.24 -22.41 -3.07
N SER A 113 9.88 -22.06 -1.84
CA SER A 113 10.28 -22.77 -0.63
C SER A 113 9.49 -24.08 -0.50
N SER A 114 10.21 -25.17 -0.31
CA SER A 114 9.66 -26.45 0.16
C SER A 114 9.72 -26.59 1.69
N GLY A 115 10.21 -25.55 2.38
CA GLY A 115 10.40 -25.51 3.83
C GLY A 115 9.18 -24.98 4.60
N PRO A 116 9.25 -25.00 5.95
CA PRO A 116 8.13 -24.66 6.83
C PRO A 116 7.85 -23.15 6.96
N GLU A 117 8.68 -22.29 6.37
CA GLU A 117 8.52 -20.83 6.48
C GLU A 117 8.62 -20.22 5.08
N ALA A 118 7.53 -19.61 4.62
CA ALA A 118 7.45 -18.83 3.39
C ALA A 118 6.87 -17.46 3.73
N TRP A 119 7.20 -16.43 2.96
CA TRP A 119 6.59 -15.12 3.17
C TRP A 119 6.44 -14.31 1.89
N ALA A 120 5.34 -13.57 1.85
CA ALA A 120 5.06 -12.55 0.84
C ALA A 120 4.88 -11.21 1.54
N GLU A 121 5.29 -10.13 0.90
CA GLU A 121 5.37 -8.79 1.49
C GLU A 121 5.05 -7.72 0.45
N VAL A 122 4.52 -6.60 0.92
CA VAL A 122 4.47 -5.35 0.17
C VAL A 122 5.11 -4.24 1.01
N ASP A 123 6.11 -3.56 0.45
CA ASP A 123 6.55 -2.23 0.91
C ASP A 123 5.62 -1.19 0.29
N LEU A 124 4.86 -0.47 1.11
CA LEU A 124 3.91 0.56 0.69
C LEU A 124 4.58 1.85 0.21
N GLY A 125 5.90 1.98 0.36
CA GLY A 125 6.67 3.17 -0.03
C GLY A 125 6.73 4.25 1.05
N ASP A 126 5.69 4.39 1.86
CA ASP A 126 5.63 5.29 3.03
C ASP A 126 4.85 4.65 4.20
N VAL A 127 4.75 5.35 5.33
CA VAL A 127 3.98 4.90 6.50
C VAL A 127 2.53 5.35 6.40
N TYR A 128 1.62 4.38 6.53
CA TYR A 128 0.17 4.58 6.51
C TYR A 128 -0.48 3.99 7.76
N LEU A 129 -1.73 4.38 8.03
CA LEU A 129 -2.63 3.72 8.97
C LEU A 129 -3.31 2.56 8.25
N VAL A 130 -2.94 1.33 8.58
CA VAL A 130 -3.50 0.10 8.01
C VAL A 130 -4.45 -0.55 9.01
N LYS A 131 -5.59 -1.07 8.56
CA LYS A 131 -6.58 -1.75 9.41
C LYS A 131 -7.12 -3.07 8.86
N LYS A 132 -6.90 -3.36 7.58
CA LYS A 132 -7.41 -4.57 6.93
C LYS A 132 -6.44 -5.06 5.86
N VAL A 133 -6.30 -6.39 5.77
CA VAL A 133 -5.53 -7.07 4.73
C VAL A 133 -6.39 -8.12 4.07
N GLY A 134 -6.45 -8.13 2.75
CA GLY A 134 -7.03 -9.21 1.94
C GLY A 134 -5.91 -10.11 1.41
N ILE A 135 -6.13 -11.42 1.42
CA ILE A 135 -5.24 -12.40 0.78
C ILE A 135 -6.11 -13.33 -0.03
N GLY A 136 -5.80 -13.50 -1.32
CA GLY A 136 -6.42 -14.50 -2.18
C GLY A 136 -5.49 -15.66 -2.51
N SER A 137 -6.06 -16.84 -2.77
CA SER A 137 -5.34 -17.99 -3.33
C SER A 137 -6.14 -18.66 -4.44
N ASP A 138 -6.30 -17.96 -5.57
CA ASP A 138 -7.28 -18.26 -6.63
C ASP A 138 -8.69 -17.82 -6.24
N HIS A 139 -8.95 -16.51 -6.38
CA HIS A 139 -10.20 -15.84 -6.03
C HIS A 139 -11.46 -16.58 -6.49
N CYS A 140 -11.45 -17.17 -7.68
CA CYS A 140 -12.60 -17.89 -8.22
C CYS A 140 -12.74 -19.35 -7.77
N GLY A 141 -11.80 -19.85 -6.96
CA GLY A 141 -11.88 -21.14 -6.27
C GLY A 141 -11.67 -22.40 -7.14
N ASN A 142 -11.09 -22.30 -8.33
CA ASN A 142 -10.89 -23.47 -9.21
C ASN A 142 -9.75 -24.38 -8.76
N TYR A 143 -8.72 -23.83 -8.11
CA TYR A 143 -7.57 -24.57 -7.63
C TYR A 143 -7.52 -24.58 -6.10
N GLN A 144 -7.71 -25.75 -5.49
CA GLN A 144 -7.77 -25.92 -4.04
C GLN A 144 -6.50 -26.56 -3.44
N ASP A 145 -5.51 -26.88 -4.29
CA ASP A 145 -4.30 -27.63 -3.94
C ASP A 145 -3.25 -26.78 -3.21
N ARG A 146 -3.35 -25.45 -3.29
CA ARG A 146 -2.39 -24.48 -2.75
C ARG A 146 -3.08 -23.47 -1.85
N PHE A 147 -2.64 -23.36 -0.62
CA PHE A 147 -3.27 -22.51 0.38
C PHE A 147 -2.30 -22.20 1.53
N ALA A 148 -2.45 -21.02 2.13
CA ALA A 148 -1.91 -20.73 3.46
C ALA A 148 -2.91 -21.20 4.52
N GLN A 149 -2.44 -21.83 5.60
CA GLN A 149 -3.28 -22.25 6.72
C GLN A 149 -2.84 -21.56 8.01
N ASP A 150 -1.73 -21.95 8.62
CA ASP A 150 -1.19 -21.18 9.74
C ASP A 150 -0.30 -20.07 9.20
N PHE A 151 -0.67 -18.83 9.43
CA PHE A 151 0.13 -17.67 9.05
C PHE A 151 -0.12 -16.51 10.01
N LYS A 152 0.79 -15.55 9.95
CA LYS A 152 0.72 -14.29 10.69
C LYS A 152 0.72 -13.13 9.73
N ILE A 153 -0.02 -12.09 10.06
CA ILE A 153 0.11 -10.78 9.40
C ILE A 153 1.03 -9.94 10.28
N LEU A 154 2.19 -9.60 9.72
CA LEU A 154 3.21 -8.80 10.37
C LEU A 154 3.26 -7.43 9.70
N VAL A 155 3.41 -6.38 10.52
CA VAL A 155 3.59 -5.01 10.02
C VAL A 155 4.82 -4.37 10.64
N ALA A 156 5.47 -3.47 9.91
CA ALA A 156 6.57 -2.68 10.42
C ALA A 156 6.64 -1.31 9.74
N THR A 157 7.19 -0.31 10.43
CA THR A 157 7.55 0.99 9.84
C THR A 157 8.99 1.01 9.32
N GLN A 158 9.83 0.10 9.81
CA GLN A 158 11.22 -0.08 9.40
C GLN A 158 11.45 -1.52 8.94
N TYR A 159 12.13 -1.68 7.80
CA TYR A 159 12.36 -2.99 7.23
C TYR A 159 13.27 -3.85 8.10
N ASN A 160 12.96 -5.15 8.17
CA ASN A 160 13.88 -6.17 8.62
C ASN A 160 13.70 -7.46 7.83
N ALA A 161 14.79 -8.06 7.36
CA ALA A 161 14.74 -9.31 6.61
C ALA A 161 14.23 -10.48 7.49
N ASP A 162 14.60 -10.52 8.77
CA ASP A 162 14.16 -11.55 9.70
C ASP A 162 12.73 -11.26 10.18
N SER A 163 11.77 -12.12 9.79
CA SER A 163 10.37 -12.04 10.23
C SER A 163 10.19 -12.15 11.75
N LYS A 164 11.19 -12.64 12.49
CA LYS A 164 11.17 -12.79 13.94
C LYS A 164 11.78 -11.59 14.67
N ALA A 165 12.29 -10.60 13.94
CA ALA A 165 12.84 -9.39 14.53
C ALA A 165 11.77 -8.55 15.24
N ALA A 166 12.15 -7.89 16.34
CA ALA A 166 11.25 -7.08 17.15
C ALA A 166 10.68 -5.83 16.44
N THR A 167 11.22 -5.48 15.26
CA THR A 167 10.66 -4.43 14.39
C THR A 167 9.33 -4.84 13.77
N TRP A 168 9.07 -6.14 13.65
CA TRP A 168 7.80 -6.68 13.19
C TRP A 168 6.81 -6.75 14.33
N LYS A 169 5.64 -6.16 14.12
CA LYS A 169 4.48 -6.29 14.99
C LYS A 169 3.50 -7.27 14.37
N GLU A 170 3.13 -8.30 15.11
CA GLU A 170 2.02 -9.18 14.76
C GLU A 170 0.69 -8.45 14.98
N VAL A 171 -0.14 -8.38 13.94
CA VAL A 171 -1.48 -7.75 13.99
C VAL A 171 -2.60 -8.76 13.83
N TYR A 172 -2.28 -9.95 13.32
CA TYR A 172 -3.20 -11.07 13.16
C TYR A 172 -2.44 -12.41 13.21
N ASP A 173 -3.03 -13.44 13.79
CA ASP A 173 -2.52 -14.81 13.85
C ASP A 173 -3.63 -15.80 13.47
N ASN A 174 -3.51 -16.47 12.32
CA ASN A 174 -4.46 -17.48 11.83
C ASN A 174 -4.12 -18.89 12.33
N LYS A 175 -3.53 -19.02 13.52
CA LYS A 175 -3.10 -20.32 14.06
C LYS A 175 -4.29 -21.27 14.26
N ASN A 176 -4.20 -22.46 13.66
CA ASN A 176 -5.26 -23.46 13.57
C ASN A 176 -6.55 -22.91 12.90
N GLY A 177 -6.42 -21.87 12.09
CA GLY A 177 -7.53 -21.24 11.37
C GLY A 177 -7.91 -22.00 10.10
N ALA A 178 -8.89 -21.43 9.38
CA ALA A 178 -9.26 -21.93 8.07
C ALA A 178 -8.15 -21.66 7.05
N ALA A 179 -7.98 -22.59 6.11
CA ALA A 179 -7.11 -22.39 4.97
C ALA A 179 -7.67 -21.33 4.01
N VAL A 180 -6.80 -20.50 3.44
CA VAL A 180 -7.13 -19.48 2.45
C VAL A 180 -7.10 -20.13 1.06
N HIS A 181 -8.28 -20.39 0.52
CA HIS A 181 -8.49 -21.02 -0.79
C HIS A 181 -9.07 -20.08 -1.85
N GLU A 182 -9.67 -18.98 -1.41
CA GLU A 182 -10.23 -17.90 -2.23
C GLU A 182 -9.74 -16.58 -1.57
N THR A 183 -10.40 -15.44 -1.82
CA THR A 183 -10.07 -14.19 -1.13
C THR A 183 -10.71 -14.11 0.25
N VAL A 184 -9.88 -13.93 1.27
CA VAL A 184 -10.30 -13.74 2.66
C VAL A 184 -9.71 -12.45 3.20
N TYR A 185 -10.52 -11.71 3.97
CA TYR A 185 -10.14 -10.44 4.56
C TYR A 185 -9.95 -10.57 6.07
N PHE A 186 -8.90 -9.91 6.57
CA PHE A 186 -8.48 -9.94 7.97
C PHE A 186 -8.42 -8.51 8.50
N GLU A 187 -9.25 -8.23 9.50
CA GLU A 187 -9.33 -6.92 10.14
C GLU A 187 -8.64 -6.92 11.49
N PHE A 188 -8.04 -5.79 11.82
CA PHE A 188 -7.35 -5.57 13.08
C PHE A 188 -7.42 -4.10 13.48
N LYS A 189 -7.00 -3.80 14.72
CA LYS A 189 -6.91 -2.42 15.18
C LYS A 189 -5.91 -1.65 14.31
N GLU A 190 -6.34 -0.47 13.86
CA GLU A 190 -5.53 0.44 13.06
C GLU A 190 -4.11 0.61 13.63
N VAL A 191 -3.11 0.55 12.75
CA VAL A 191 -1.70 0.53 13.09
C VAL A 191 -0.88 1.21 12.00
N GLU A 192 0.16 1.92 12.41
CA GLU A 192 1.15 2.48 11.48
C GLU A 192 1.99 1.36 10.85
N ALA A 193 2.04 1.33 9.52
CA ALA A 193 2.78 0.35 8.77
C ALA A 193 3.30 0.94 7.46
N ARG A 194 4.53 0.57 7.10
CA ARG A 194 5.08 0.71 5.74
C ARG A 194 5.24 -0.65 5.07
N TYR A 195 5.66 -1.65 5.83
CA TYR A 195 5.82 -3.01 5.36
C TYR A 195 4.69 -3.86 5.92
N VAL A 196 4.04 -4.64 5.07
CA VAL A 196 3.04 -5.64 5.46
C VAL A 196 3.48 -6.98 4.90
N ARG A 197 3.61 -7.98 5.77
CA ARG A 197 4.13 -9.31 5.43
C ARG A 197 3.16 -10.39 5.89
N ILE A 198 2.86 -11.32 5.00
CA ILE A 198 2.21 -12.59 5.31
C ILE A 198 3.31 -13.60 5.60
N PHE A 199 3.49 -13.94 6.87
CA PHE A 199 4.46 -14.94 7.30
C PHE A 199 3.77 -16.28 7.49
N VAL A 200 3.95 -17.18 6.54
CA VAL A 200 3.34 -18.51 6.52
C VAL A 200 4.16 -19.47 7.37
N VAL A 201 3.48 -20.13 8.31
CA VAL A 201 4.02 -21.19 9.16
C VAL A 201 3.62 -22.57 8.62
N THR A 202 2.39 -22.73 8.12
CA THR A 202 1.95 -23.96 7.46
C THR A 202 1.03 -23.66 6.27
N GLY A 203 1.07 -24.53 5.27
CA GLY A 203 0.24 -24.43 4.07
C GLY A 203 0.30 -25.71 3.24
N GLY A 204 -0.55 -25.79 2.22
CA GLY A 204 -0.64 -26.92 1.30
C GLY A 204 -0.01 -26.62 -0.06
N GLY A 205 0.60 -27.63 -0.68
CA GLY A 205 0.97 -27.64 -2.11
C GLY A 205 2.04 -26.65 -2.58
N GLY A 206 2.64 -25.87 -1.66
CA GLY A 206 3.42 -24.68 -1.98
C GLY A 206 2.47 -23.48 -2.11
N VAL A 207 2.49 -22.64 -1.07
CA VAL A 207 1.56 -21.51 -0.92
C VAL A 207 1.50 -20.67 -2.18
N ARG A 208 0.27 -20.37 -2.59
CA ARG A 208 -0.06 -19.42 -3.63
C ARG A 208 -0.74 -18.22 -2.99
N ILE A 209 -0.40 -17.03 -3.48
CA ILE A 209 -1.19 -15.82 -3.24
C ILE A 209 -1.43 -15.18 -4.60
N ASP A 210 -2.68 -14.95 -4.98
CA ASP A 210 -3.00 -14.25 -6.23
C ASP A 210 -3.12 -12.74 -6.06
N GLU A 211 -3.47 -12.25 -4.88
CA GLU A 211 -3.36 -10.84 -4.56
C GLU A 211 -3.20 -10.63 -3.04
N MET A 212 -2.40 -9.64 -2.66
CA MET A 212 -2.34 -9.01 -1.35
C MET A 212 -2.97 -7.63 -1.41
N GLU A 213 -4.10 -7.47 -0.74
CA GLU A 213 -4.80 -6.19 -0.61
C GLU A 213 -4.49 -5.58 0.75
N ILE A 214 -4.15 -4.29 0.81
CA ILE A 214 -3.77 -3.63 2.06
C ILE A 214 -4.59 -2.36 2.21
N TYR A 215 -5.61 -2.39 3.06
CA TYR A 215 -6.56 -1.30 3.21
C TYR A 215 -6.20 -0.39 4.38
N GLY A 216 -6.08 0.89 4.06
CA GLY A 216 -5.73 1.93 5.02
C GLY A 216 -5.84 3.33 4.45
N LYS A 217 -5.18 4.27 5.14
CA LYS A 217 -5.19 5.70 4.82
C LYS A 217 -3.90 6.39 5.30
N ALA A 218 -3.64 7.59 4.79
CA ALA A 218 -2.51 8.40 5.22
C ALA A 218 -2.61 8.80 6.71
N LEU A 219 -1.45 8.99 7.35
CA LEU A 219 -1.36 9.38 8.77
C LEU A 219 -2.04 10.72 9.07
N THR A 220 -2.00 11.64 8.11
CA THR A 220 -2.64 12.97 8.21
C THR A 220 -3.83 13.01 7.27
N GLU A 221 -5.01 12.65 7.77
CA GLU A 221 -6.23 12.91 7.03
C GLU A 221 -6.55 14.41 7.05
N THR A 222 -6.19 15.12 5.98
CA THR A 222 -7.16 16.05 5.40
C THR A 222 -7.77 15.35 4.21
N ALA A 223 -9.06 15.01 4.32
CA ALA A 223 -9.83 14.27 3.33
C ALA A 223 -9.52 14.73 1.89
N ALA A 224 -8.65 13.96 1.24
CA ALA A 224 -8.31 14.11 -0.15
C ALA A 224 -9.06 12.99 -0.88
N HIS A 225 -10.26 13.30 -1.36
CA HIS A 225 -10.87 12.45 -2.36
C HIS A 225 -9.97 12.53 -3.61
N PRO A 226 -9.41 11.41 -4.11
CA PRO A 226 -8.63 11.44 -5.33
C PRO A 226 -9.50 12.00 -6.47
N GLN A 227 -9.09 13.12 -7.05
CA GLN A 227 -9.68 13.69 -8.28
C GLN A 227 -9.15 12.99 -9.56
N GLY A 228 -8.49 11.84 -9.42
CA GLY A 228 -8.16 10.95 -10.53
C GLY A 228 -9.31 9.97 -10.77
N LYS A 229 -10.07 10.19 -11.86
CA LYS A 229 -11.04 9.26 -12.48
C LYS A 229 -11.47 8.07 -11.59
N LEU A 230 -12.54 8.29 -10.83
CA LEU A 230 -13.34 7.22 -10.24
C LEU A 230 -13.80 6.26 -11.34
N THR A 231 -13.12 5.14 -11.55
CA THR A 231 -13.63 4.04 -12.38
C THR A 231 -14.51 3.13 -11.52
N THR A 232 -15.59 3.70 -10.99
CA THR A 232 -16.71 2.93 -10.44
C THR A 232 -18.00 3.68 -10.67
N THR A 233 -18.49 3.60 -11.91
CA THR A 233 -19.93 3.70 -12.20
C THR A 233 -20.32 2.55 -13.12
N TRP A 234 -20.58 1.37 -12.55
CA TRP A 234 -21.34 0.29 -13.21
C TRP A 234 -22.84 0.58 -13.25
N GLY A 235 -23.19 1.84 -13.55
CA GLY A 235 -24.53 2.18 -13.97
C GLY A 235 -24.68 1.90 -15.46
N GLN A 236 -24.77 0.62 -15.88
CA GLN A 236 -25.37 0.19 -17.16
C GLN A 236 -25.32 -1.34 -17.37
N MET A 237 -25.92 -2.12 -16.46
CA MET A 237 -26.63 -3.31 -16.93
C MET A 237 -27.98 -2.85 -17.50
N LYS A 238 -28.01 -2.48 -18.78
CA LYS A 238 -29.26 -2.32 -19.54
C LYS A 238 -29.36 -3.41 -20.60
N LYS A 239 -30.42 -4.21 -20.40
CA LYS A 239 -31.12 -5.14 -21.30
C LYS A 239 -30.43 -6.45 -21.64
#